data_AF-A0A972M961-F1
#
_entry.id   AF-A0A972M961-F1
#
_cell.length_a   1.000
_cell.length_b   1.000
_cell.length_c   1.000
_cell.angle_alpha   90.00
_cell.angle_beta   90.00
_cell.angle_gamma   90.00
#
_symmetry.space_group_name_H-M   'P 1'
#
loop_
_entity.id
_entity.type
_entity.pdbx_description
1 polymer ?
#
loop_
_entity_poly.entity_id
_entity_poly.type
_entity_poly.pdbx_seq_one_letter_code
_entity_poly.pdbx_strand_id
1 'polypeptide(L)'
;MAWLYGPVNSAEDIRRINCIIRDEMLAVETPEQLTDLKKRSDYLCTLTYSPFWQKKFGPRIEKLREVAREENVATVRLANYVARFKGWEKQYRPWRAQTAAEIEKKLDELDDLLIQEIEQAKPLDIIEAIQKELDVLRREFCRLRKAMLFVDEPDELTELKKYADFLVTLTYSRELERRLGEHIEKLREIAHKENERSVELANIIAAVNQWDIMYEVWNEDQLVQEETIEEYLQRLFEEEQKADTYVPTEARYRSGKVMWLVYESPHTYKGGRTYPRLRVKRVYFPGDAFDIKIEGPDYYTTRFGRRVFGVKITYKTRIAPTTIRRKGRVIQLPERVVTRTKIVQLDEGATNVRLVEERPEKAYPVA
;
A
#
# COMPACT_ATOMS: atom_id res chain seq x y z
N MET A 1 4.89 -16.06 -40.61
CA MET A 1 3.83 -15.58 -39.70
C MET A 1 4.54 -14.94 -38.51
N ALA A 2 4.52 -13.62 -38.40
CA ALA A 2 5.18 -12.92 -37.29
C ALA A 2 4.39 -13.23 -36.00
N TRP A 3 5.07 -13.71 -34.97
CA TRP A 3 4.44 -14.00 -33.68
C TRP A 3 4.18 -12.68 -32.98
N LEU A 4 2.92 -12.24 -32.89
CA LEU A 4 2.56 -10.94 -32.30
C LEU A 4 3.13 -10.74 -30.88
N TYR A 5 3.25 -11.82 -30.10
CA TYR A 5 3.77 -11.80 -28.73
C TYR A 5 4.96 -12.76 -28.47
N GLY A 6 5.55 -13.30 -29.54
CA GLY A 6 6.62 -14.30 -29.47
C GLY A 6 6.15 -15.74 -29.19
N PRO A 7 7.09 -16.71 -29.10
CA PRO A 7 6.79 -18.11 -28.85
C PRO A 7 6.38 -18.34 -27.37
N VAL A 8 5.47 -19.28 -27.15
CA VAL A 8 5.14 -19.78 -25.81
C VAL A 8 5.99 -21.00 -25.51
N ASN A 9 6.83 -20.94 -24.47
CA ASN A 9 7.70 -22.03 -24.03
C ASN A 9 7.47 -22.44 -22.57
N SER A 10 6.73 -21.63 -21.82
CA SER A 10 6.47 -21.83 -20.39
C SER A 10 5.10 -21.28 -19.98
N ALA A 11 4.69 -21.57 -18.75
CA ALA A 11 3.53 -20.92 -18.15
C ALA A 11 3.78 -19.41 -17.93
N GLU A 12 5.04 -19.00 -17.76
CA GLU A 12 5.39 -17.60 -17.57
C GLU A 12 5.17 -16.77 -18.85
N ASP A 13 5.39 -17.37 -20.01
CA ASP A 13 5.03 -16.74 -21.28
C ASP A 13 3.53 -16.48 -21.39
N ILE A 14 2.68 -17.37 -20.86
CA ILE A 14 1.22 -17.18 -20.86
C ILE A 14 0.84 -15.99 -19.98
N ARG A 15 1.46 -15.85 -18.80
CA ARG A 15 1.26 -14.69 -17.91
C ARG A 15 1.70 -13.39 -18.58
N ARG A 16 2.92 -13.38 -19.12
CA ARG A 16 3.48 -12.23 -19.83
C ARG A 16 2.58 -11.79 -20.98
N ILE A 17 2.13 -12.72 -21.82
CA ILE A 17 1.25 -12.40 -22.96
C ILE A 17 -0.09 -11.84 -22.49
N ASN A 18 -0.73 -12.44 -21.47
CA ASN A 18 -2.00 -11.91 -20.97
C ASN A 18 -1.83 -10.56 -20.28
N CYS A 19 -0.70 -10.29 -19.63
CA CYS A 19 -0.39 -8.96 -19.12
C CYS A 19 -0.33 -7.92 -20.25
N ILE A 20 0.38 -8.22 -21.34
CA ILE A 20 0.43 -7.34 -22.52
C ILE A 20 -0.98 -7.13 -23.12
N ILE A 21 -1.78 -8.19 -23.22
CA ILE A 21 -3.17 -8.10 -23.70
C ILE A 21 -3.98 -7.14 -22.82
N ARG A 22 -3.86 -7.24 -21.48
CA ARG A 22 -4.55 -6.35 -20.54
C ARG A 22 -4.10 -4.91 -20.68
N ASP A 23 -2.81 -4.66 -20.90
CA ASP A 23 -2.30 -3.31 -21.14
C ASP A 23 -2.86 -2.72 -22.44
N GLU A 24 -2.94 -3.53 -23.51
CA GLU A 24 -3.57 -3.14 -24.76
C GLU A 24 -5.06 -2.84 -24.58
N MET A 25 -5.75 -3.50 -23.63
CA MET A 25 -7.17 -3.26 -23.34
C MET A 25 -7.44 -1.91 -22.70
N LEU A 26 -6.47 -1.28 -22.03
CA LEU A 26 -6.65 0.06 -21.45
C LEU A 26 -6.71 1.13 -22.55
N ALA A 27 -5.96 0.94 -23.63
CA ALA A 27 -5.84 1.89 -24.73
C ALA A 27 -6.86 1.70 -25.87
N VAL A 28 -7.84 0.82 -25.73
CA VAL A 28 -8.83 0.55 -26.81
C VAL A 28 -9.82 1.70 -27.00
N GLU A 29 -10.15 1.96 -28.26
CA GLU A 29 -11.09 3.00 -28.67
C GLU A 29 -12.43 2.41 -29.13
N THR A 30 -12.47 1.13 -29.51
CA THR A 30 -13.68 0.47 -30.03
C THR A 30 -14.01 -0.86 -29.34
N PRO A 31 -15.31 -1.24 -29.28
CA PRO A 31 -15.72 -2.52 -28.71
C PRO A 31 -15.19 -3.73 -29.50
N GLU A 32 -14.90 -3.57 -30.79
CA GLU A 32 -14.33 -4.61 -31.65
C GLU A 32 -12.87 -4.90 -31.25
N GLN A 33 -12.07 -3.86 -31.00
CA GLN A 33 -10.69 -4.00 -30.52
C GLN A 33 -10.67 -4.75 -29.18
N LEU A 34 -11.55 -4.37 -28.25
CA LEU A 34 -11.67 -5.04 -26.95
C LEU A 34 -12.05 -6.52 -27.09
N THR A 35 -12.99 -6.82 -28.00
CA THR A 35 -13.41 -8.19 -28.30
C THR A 35 -12.26 -9.02 -28.87
N ASP A 36 -11.46 -8.45 -29.76
CA ASP A 36 -10.33 -9.16 -30.36
C ASP A 36 -9.22 -9.43 -29.35
N LEU A 37 -8.94 -8.50 -28.44
CA LEU A 37 -8.02 -8.72 -27.33
C LEU A 37 -8.51 -9.85 -26.41
N LYS A 38 -9.80 -9.88 -26.09
CA LYS A 38 -10.41 -10.98 -25.33
C LYS A 38 -10.25 -12.32 -26.05
N LYS A 39 -10.50 -12.37 -27.36
CA LYS A 39 -10.32 -13.60 -28.16
C LYS A 39 -8.88 -14.09 -28.17
N ARG A 40 -7.88 -13.20 -28.12
CA ARG A 40 -6.46 -13.59 -28.01
C ARG A 40 -6.19 -14.36 -26.72
N SER A 41 -6.80 -13.95 -25.60
CA SER A 41 -6.73 -14.70 -24.34
C SER A 41 -7.45 -16.05 -24.41
N ASP A 42 -8.66 -16.10 -25.01
CA ASP A 42 -9.37 -17.36 -25.23
C ASP A 42 -8.58 -18.35 -26.11
N TYR A 43 -7.85 -17.81 -27.07
CA TYR A 43 -7.01 -18.60 -27.96
C TYR A 43 -5.88 -19.29 -27.20
N LEU A 44 -5.24 -18.61 -26.23
CA LEU A 44 -4.24 -19.23 -25.35
C LEU A 44 -4.84 -20.39 -24.56
N CYS A 45 -6.06 -20.23 -24.02
CA CYS A 45 -6.77 -21.33 -23.37
C CYS A 45 -6.99 -22.51 -24.33
N THR A 46 -7.46 -22.22 -25.54
CA THR A 46 -7.74 -23.23 -26.57
C THR A 46 -6.47 -24.00 -26.98
N LEU A 47 -5.34 -23.30 -27.12
CA LEU A 47 -4.05 -23.92 -27.46
C LEU A 47 -3.62 -24.97 -26.45
N THR A 48 -3.93 -24.82 -25.16
CA THR A 48 -3.60 -25.82 -24.13
C THR A 48 -4.34 -27.16 -24.27
N TYR A 49 -5.31 -27.26 -25.16
CA TYR A 49 -6.00 -28.51 -25.51
C TYR A 49 -5.56 -29.07 -26.86
N SER A 50 -4.76 -28.32 -27.62
CA SER A 50 -4.33 -28.75 -28.95
C SER A 50 -3.37 -29.96 -28.87
N PRO A 51 -3.47 -30.94 -29.79
CA PRO A 51 -2.55 -32.06 -29.86
C PRO A 51 -1.08 -31.62 -30.02
N PHE A 52 -0.86 -30.50 -30.71
CA PHE A 52 0.47 -29.93 -30.89
C PHE A 52 1.09 -29.49 -29.56
N TRP A 53 0.34 -28.78 -28.71
CA TRP A 53 0.84 -28.36 -27.39
C TRP A 53 0.95 -29.54 -26.42
N GLN A 54 0.05 -30.51 -26.50
CA GLN A 54 0.19 -31.76 -25.74
C GLN A 54 1.50 -32.47 -26.08
N LYS A 55 1.85 -32.57 -27.37
CA LYS A 55 3.14 -33.13 -27.81
C LYS A 55 4.33 -32.28 -27.36
N LYS A 56 4.23 -30.95 -27.43
CA LYS A 56 5.33 -30.02 -27.07
C LYS A 56 5.61 -30.01 -25.56
N PHE A 57 4.58 -29.96 -24.73
CA PHE A 57 4.72 -29.71 -23.28
C PHE A 57 4.51 -30.96 -22.42
N GLY A 58 3.97 -32.04 -22.99
CA GLY A 58 3.73 -33.30 -22.28
C GLY A 58 2.95 -33.07 -20.98
N PRO A 59 3.42 -33.62 -19.83
CA PRO A 59 2.74 -33.46 -18.54
C PRO A 59 2.59 -32.01 -18.06
N ARG A 60 3.46 -31.09 -18.50
CA ARG A 60 3.39 -29.68 -18.09
C ARG A 60 2.16 -28.96 -18.64
N ILE A 61 1.47 -29.55 -19.61
CA ILE A 61 0.29 -28.96 -20.26
C ILE A 61 -0.83 -28.66 -19.26
N GLU A 62 -0.97 -29.45 -18.19
CA GLU A 62 -1.98 -29.20 -17.16
C GLU A 62 -1.72 -27.90 -16.41
N LYS A 63 -0.45 -27.62 -16.07
CA LYS A 63 -0.08 -26.34 -15.44
C LYS A 63 -0.25 -25.16 -16.40
N LEU A 64 0.07 -25.33 -17.68
CA LEU A 64 -0.18 -24.29 -18.69
C LEU A 64 -1.68 -24.00 -18.83
N ARG A 65 -2.53 -25.03 -18.78
CA ARG A 65 -3.98 -24.91 -18.85
C ARG A 65 -4.57 -24.21 -17.64
N GLU A 66 -4.08 -24.53 -16.44
CA GLU A 66 -4.46 -23.83 -15.21
C GLU A 66 -4.14 -22.32 -15.33
N VAL A 67 -2.88 -21.99 -15.65
CA VAL A 67 -2.44 -20.60 -15.78
C VAL A 67 -3.17 -19.85 -16.90
N ALA A 68 -3.42 -20.51 -18.04
CA ALA A 68 -4.18 -19.88 -19.13
C ALA A 68 -5.60 -19.50 -18.71
N ARG A 69 -6.28 -20.36 -17.95
CA ARG A 69 -7.63 -20.07 -17.44
C ARG A 69 -7.62 -18.97 -16.39
N GLU A 70 -6.67 -19.02 -15.46
CA GLU A 70 -6.46 -18.00 -14.43
C GLU A 70 -6.27 -16.61 -15.06
N GLU A 71 -5.38 -16.50 -16.03
CA GLU A 71 -5.12 -15.25 -16.75
C GLU A 71 -6.33 -14.80 -17.59
N ASN A 72 -7.11 -15.75 -18.14
CA ASN A 72 -8.31 -15.43 -18.90
C ASN A 72 -9.41 -14.83 -18.03
N VAL A 73 -9.59 -15.32 -16.80
CA VAL A 73 -10.58 -14.76 -15.86
C VAL A 73 -10.27 -13.30 -15.56
N ALA A 74 -9.02 -12.99 -15.18
CA ALA A 74 -8.58 -11.60 -14.95
C ALA A 74 -8.76 -10.74 -16.20
N THR A 75 -8.38 -11.26 -17.38
CA THR A 75 -8.53 -10.53 -18.66
C THR A 75 -9.99 -10.23 -18.99
N VAL A 76 -10.90 -11.16 -18.72
CA VAL A 76 -12.34 -10.95 -18.91
C VAL A 76 -12.92 -9.96 -17.91
N ARG A 77 -12.46 -10.00 -16.65
CA ARG A 77 -12.84 -9.02 -15.62
C ARG A 77 -12.46 -7.61 -16.06
N LEU A 78 -11.22 -7.40 -16.52
CA LEU A 78 -10.79 -6.13 -17.11
C LEU A 78 -11.63 -5.72 -18.32
N ALA A 79 -11.87 -6.63 -19.27
CA ALA A 79 -12.67 -6.30 -20.44
C ALA A 79 -14.09 -5.82 -20.08
N ASN A 80 -14.70 -6.43 -19.06
CA ASN A 80 -15.99 -5.98 -18.55
C ASN A 80 -15.92 -4.62 -17.84
N TYR A 81 -14.84 -4.34 -17.09
CA TYR A 81 -14.60 -3.00 -16.53
C TYR A 81 -14.48 -1.93 -17.63
N VAL A 82 -13.65 -2.16 -18.65
CA VAL A 82 -13.48 -1.24 -19.78
C VAL A 82 -14.79 -1.02 -20.52
N ALA A 83 -15.53 -2.09 -20.83
CA ALA A 83 -16.82 -1.99 -21.52
C ALA A 83 -17.81 -1.12 -20.74
N ARG A 84 -17.92 -1.31 -19.41
CA ARG A 84 -18.78 -0.50 -18.54
C ARG A 84 -18.32 0.96 -18.51
N PHE A 85 -17.02 1.20 -18.34
CA PHE A 85 -16.45 2.54 -18.28
C PHE A 85 -16.68 3.35 -19.57
N LYS A 86 -16.56 2.69 -20.73
CA LYS A 86 -16.81 3.31 -22.05
C LYS A 86 -18.30 3.32 -22.45
N GLY A 87 -19.20 2.76 -21.63
CA GLY A 87 -20.63 2.70 -21.92
C GLY A 87 -21.01 1.75 -23.05
N TRP A 88 -20.20 0.72 -23.32
CA TRP A 88 -20.48 -0.27 -24.36
C TRP A 88 -21.40 -1.37 -23.85
N GLU A 89 -22.43 -1.72 -24.64
CA GLU A 89 -23.33 -2.84 -24.37
C GLU A 89 -22.66 -4.20 -24.72
N LYS A 90 -21.51 -4.46 -24.10
CA LYS A 90 -20.77 -5.73 -24.24
C LYS A 90 -20.57 -6.36 -22.87
N GLN A 91 -20.82 -7.67 -22.81
CA GLN A 91 -20.51 -8.49 -21.65
C GLN A 91 -19.75 -9.73 -22.10
N TYR A 92 -18.57 -9.92 -21.52
CA TYR A 92 -17.68 -11.02 -21.81
C TYR A 92 -17.81 -12.11 -20.74
N ARG A 93 -17.66 -13.36 -21.17
CA ARG A 93 -17.63 -14.53 -20.28
C ARG A 93 -16.25 -15.20 -20.32
N PRO A 94 -15.76 -15.70 -19.17
CA PRO A 94 -14.54 -16.50 -19.12
C PRO A 94 -14.63 -17.74 -20.01
N TRP A 95 -13.48 -18.17 -20.49
CA TRP A 95 -13.35 -19.40 -21.26
C TRP A 95 -13.74 -20.59 -20.38
N ARG A 96 -14.82 -21.28 -20.75
CA ARG A 96 -15.51 -22.31 -19.94
C ARG A 96 -15.92 -21.81 -18.55
N ALA A 97 -16.94 -20.95 -18.53
CA ALA A 97 -17.50 -20.29 -17.34
C ALA A 97 -17.78 -21.17 -16.10
N GLN A 98 -17.94 -22.49 -16.24
CA GLN A 98 -18.19 -23.40 -15.12
C GLN A 98 -17.04 -23.45 -14.10
N THR A 99 -15.80 -23.24 -14.54
CA THR A 99 -14.63 -23.21 -13.64
C THR A 99 -14.25 -21.79 -13.21
N ALA A 100 -14.99 -20.77 -13.64
CA ALA A 100 -14.61 -19.38 -13.40
C ALA A 100 -14.79 -18.98 -11.94
N ALA A 101 -15.89 -19.36 -11.29
CA ALA A 101 -16.15 -19.01 -9.89
C ALA A 101 -15.09 -19.56 -8.92
N GLU A 102 -14.58 -20.77 -9.17
CA GLU A 102 -13.49 -21.36 -8.38
C GLU A 102 -12.16 -20.61 -8.60
N ILE A 103 -11.92 -20.14 -9.82
CA ILE A 103 -10.72 -19.37 -10.17
C ILE A 103 -10.82 -17.96 -9.61
N GLU A 104 -11.98 -17.31 -9.69
CA GLU A 104 -12.25 -16.00 -9.09
C GLU A 104 -11.96 -16.06 -7.59
N LYS A 105 -12.49 -17.07 -6.89
CA LYS A 105 -12.18 -17.26 -5.46
C LYS A 105 -10.67 -17.41 -5.18
N LYS A 106 -9.95 -18.19 -5.99
CA LYS A 106 -8.49 -18.33 -5.86
C LYS A 106 -7.73 -17.03 -6.15
N LEU A 107 -8.28 -16.17 -7.00
CA LEU A 107 -7.71 -14.89 -7.35
C LEU A 107 -7.98 -13.84 -6.28
N ASP A 108 -9.16 -13.84 -5.67
CA ASP A 108 -9.47 -13.04 -4.48
C ASP A 108 -8.52 -13.42 -3.32
N GLU A 109 -8.24 -14.71 -3.11
CA GLU A 109 -7.26 -15.18 -2.10
C GLU A 109 -5.81 -14.76 -2.43
N LEU A 110 -5.51 -14.40 -3.68
CA LEU A 110 -4.21 -13.90 -4.14
C LEU A 110 -3.99 -12.44 -3.74
N ASP A 111 -5.09 -11.68 -3.54
CA ASP A 111 -5.06 -10.32 -3.05
C ASP A 111 -4.58 -10.29 -1.60
N ASP A 112 -5.08 -11.19 -0.74
CA ASP A 112 -4.61 -11.29 0.65
C ASP A 112 -3.11 -11.61 0.75
N LEU A 113 -2.61 -12.49 -0.11
CA LEU A 113 -1.18 -12.84 -0.16
C LEU A 113 -0.33 -11.72 -0.72
N LEU A 114 -0.81 -10.99 -1.74
CA LEU A 114 -0.08 -9.85 -2.28
C LEU A 114 -0.11 -8.67 -1.32
N ILE A 115 -1.25 -8.37 -0.69
CA ILE A 115 -1.38 -7.37 0.37
C ILE A 115 -0.45 -7.74 1.52
N GLN A 116 -0.41 -9.01 1.92
CA GLN A 116 0.53 -9.48 2.94
C GLN A 116 1.99 -9.39 2.48
N GLU A 117 2.29 -9.65 1.19
CA GLU A 117 3.63 -9.50 0.60
C GLU A 117 4.03 -8.01 0.48
N ILE A 118 3.07 -7.10 0.29
CA ILE A 118 3.25 -5.65 0.34
C ILE A 118 3.49 -5.20 1.78
N GLU A 119 2.63 -5.59 2.72
CA GLU A 119 2.78 -5.29 4.16
C GLU A 119 4.10 -5.84 4.74
N GLN A 120 4.55 -6.98 4.24
CA GLN A 120 5.80 -7.64 4.63
C GLN A 120 6.93 -7.41 3.64
N ALA A 121 6.75 -6.48 2.69
CA ALA A 121 7.66 -6.33 1.57
C ALA A 121 9.08 -6.22 2.10
N LYS A 122 9.97 -6.97 1.46
CA LYS A 122 11.41 -6.81 1.62
C LYS A 122 11.91 -6.09 0.39
N PRO A 123 11.84 -4.75 0.33
CA PRO A 123 12.32 -4.00 -0.81
C PRO A 123 13.76 -4.33 -1.22
N LEU A 124 14.60 -4.79 -0.29
CA LEU A 124 15.93 -5.30 -0.61
C LEU A 124 15.87 -6.54 -1.52
N ASP A 125 14.93 -7.45 -1.31
CA ASP A 125 14.74 -8.63 -2.15
C ASP A 125 14.24 -8.22 -3.55
N ILE A 126 13.36 -7.21 -3.62
CA ILE A 126 12.88 -6.63 -4.89
C ILE A 126 14.05 -5.97 -5.64
N ILE A 127 14.86 -5.16 -4.95
CA ILE A 127 16.06 -4.52 -5.51
C ILE A 127 17.05 -5.58 -6.01
N GLU A 128 17.33 -6.62 -5.22
CA GLU A 128 18.22 -7.72 -5.62
C GLU A 128 17.67 -8.51 -6.82
N ALA A 129 16.35 -8.68 -6.92
CA ALA A 129 15.71 -9.36 -8.04
C ALA A 129 15.75 -8.51 -9.31
N ILE A 130 15.45 -7.21 -9.24
CA ILE A 130 15.55 -6.27 -10.37
C ILE A 130 16.98 -6.23 -10.92
N GLN A 131 17.99 -6.28 -10.03
CA GLN A 131 19.40 -6.34 -10.43
C GLN A 131 19.74 -7.59 -11.26
N LYS A 132 19.07 -8.72 -11.00
CA LYS A 132 19.31 -9.98 -11.71
C LYS A 132 18.52 -10.07 -13.01
N GLU A 133 17.30 -9.54 -13.02
CA GLU A 133 16.37 -9.63 -14.15
C GLU A 133 15.51 -8.35 -14.25
N LEU A 134 15.80 -7.48 -15.23
CA LEU A 134 15.03 -6.25 -15.48
C LEU A 134 13.52 -6.49 -15.69
N ASP A 135 13.14 -7.71 -16.11
CA ASP A 135 11.74 -8.12 -16.28
C ASP A 135 10.97 -8.35 -14.97
N VAL A 136 11.65 -8.31 -13.81
CA VAL A 136 11.01 -8.44 -12.48
C VAL A 136 10.06 -7.28 -12.24
N LEU A 137 10.47 -6.05 -12.54
CA LEU A 137 9.62 -4.87 -12.34
C LEU A 137 8.30 -4.97 -13.10
N ARG A 138 8.36 -5.41 -14.36
CA ARG A 138 7.16 -5.64 -15.18
C ARG A 138 6.28 -6.74 -14.60
N ARG A 139 6.88 -7.83 -14.11
CA ARG A 139 6.14 -8.91 -13.44
C ARG A 139 5.40 -8.39 -12.21
N GLU A 140 6.03 -7.55 -11.40
CA GLU A 140 5.41 -6.95 -10.22
C GLU A 140 4.23 -6.04 -10.58
N PHE A 141 4.38 -5.15 -11.58
CA PHE A 141 3.24 -4.36 -12.07
C PHE A 141 2.12 -5.22 -12.67
N CYS A 142 2.46 -6.31 -13.37
CA CYS A 142 1.48 -7.25 -13.90
C CYS A 142 0.69 -7.96 -12.78
N ARG A 143 1.35 -8.34 -11.68
CA ARG A 143 0.73 -8.94 -10.49
C ARG A 143 -0.17 -7.92 -9.79
N LEU A 144 0.34 -6.70 -9.59
CA LEU A 144 -0.38 -5.60 -8.98
C LEU A 144 -1.68 -5.25 -9.71
N ARG A 145 -1.61 -5.03 -11.03
CA ARG A 145 -2.79 -4.73 -11.85
C ARG A 145 -3.80 -5.88 -11.84
N LYS A 146 -3.32 -7.12 -11.74
CA LYS A 146 -4.21 -8.27 -11.62
C LYS A 146 -4.97 -8.21 -10.29
N ALA A 147 -4.30 -7.95 -9.17
CA ALA A 147 -4.94 -7.81 -7.86
C ALA A 147 -5.97 -6.66 -7.83
N MET A 148 -5.63 -5.51 -8.42
CA MET A 148 -6.55 -4.37 -8.50
C MET A 148 -7.93 -4.75 -9.08
N LEU A 149 -7.99 -5.67 -10.04
CA LEU A 149 -9.25 -6.10 -10.65
C LEU A 149 -10.21 -6.76 -9.66
N PHE A 150 -9.68 -7.39 -8.62
CA PHE A 150 -10.42 -8.23 -7.68
C PHE A 150 -10.83 -7.50 -6.39
N VAL A 151 -10.24 -6.33 -6.14
CA VAL A 151 -10.61 -5.42 -5.04
C VAL A 151 -12.11 -5.11 -4.97
N ASP A 152 -12.65 -5.17 -3.75
CA ASP A 152 -14.04 -4.84 -3.43
C ASP A 152 -14.17 -3.52 -2.66
N GLU A 153 -13.07 -3.00 -2.10
CA GLU A 153 -13.08 -1.78 -1.27
C GLU A 153 -12.10 -0.68 -1.77
N PRO A 154 -12.47 0.61 -1.67
CA PRO A 154 -11.61 1.71 -2.13
C PRO A 154 -10.29 1.85 -1.36
N ASP A 155 -10.25 1.42 -0.09
CA ASP A 155 -9.05 1.50 0.73
C ASP A 155 -7.98 0.52 0.21
N GLU A 156 -8.38 -0.71 -0.13
CA GLU A 156 -7.51 -1.72 -0.76
C GLU A 156 -6.94 -1.23 -2.10
N LEU A 157 -7.78 -0.64 -2.96
CA LEU A 157 -7.31 -0.08 -4.25
C LEU A 157 -6.29 1.04 -4.03
N THR A 158 -6.44 1.82 -2.96
CA THR A 158 -5.52 2.89 -2.59
C THR A 158 -4.17 2.35 -2.12
N GLU A 159 -4.15 1.28 -1.32
CA GLU A 159 -2.89 0.63 -0.93
C GLU A 159 -2.17 0.01 -2.14
N LEU A 160 -2.89 -0.64 -3.04
CA LEU A 160 -2.31 -1.14 -4.29
C LEU A 160 -1.76 0.00 -5.17
N LYS A 161 -2.41 1.17 -5.20
CA LYS A 161 -1.87 2.34 -5.90
C LYS A 161 -0.57 2.84 -5.26
N LYS A 162 -0.50 2.92 -3.93
CA LYS A 162 0.74 3.30 -3.23
C LYS A 162 1.88 2.33 -3.52
N TYR A 163 1.59 1.03 -3.63
CA TYR A 163 2.59 0.05 -4.03
C TYR A 163 3.11 0.29 -5.47
N ALA A 164 2.23 0.68 -6.41
CA ALA A 164 2.66 1.11 -7.75
C ALA A 164 3.60 2.33 -7.70
N ASP A 165 3.32 3.32 -6.85
CA ASP A 165 4.18 4.49 -6.66
C ASP A 165 5.52 4.13 -6.02
N PHE A 166 5.48 3.20 -5.07
CA PHE A 166 6.67 2.66 -4.41
C PHE A 166 7.59 1.94 -5.41
N LEU A 167 7.04 1.12 -6.31
CA LEU A 167 7.82 0.45 -7.37
C LEU A 167 8.54 1.46 -8.29
N VAL A 168 7.92 2.61 -8.59
CA VAL A 168 8.58 3.69 -9.32
C VAL A 168 9.68 4.32 -8.46
N THR A 169 9.36 4.66 -7.22
CA THR A 169 10.29 5.27 -6.27
C THR A 169 11.55 4.41 -6.08
N LEU A 170 11.43 3.08 -6.05
CA LEU A 170 12.57 2.16 -5.95
C LEU A 170 13.62 2.37 -7.04
N THR A 171 13.20 2.79 -8.24
CA THR A 171 14.10 3.05 -9.36
C THR A 171 14.98 4.29 -9.18
N TYR A 172 14.68 5.11 -8.17
CA TYR A 172 15.45 6.28 -7.79
C TYR A 172 16.45 5.99 -6.66
N SER A 173 16.51 4.76 -6.12
CA SER A 173 17.46 4.42 -5.05
C SER A 173 18.93 4.49 -5.53
N ARG A 174 19.82 5.10 -4.72
CA ARG A 174 21.26 5.18 -5.04
C ARG A 174 21.91 3.83 -5.28
N GLU A 175 21.47 2.78 -4.56
CA GLU A 175 22.03 1.44 -4.73
C GLU A 175 21.72 0.87 -6.11
N LEU A 176 20.50 1.10 -6.62
CA LEU A 176 20.11 0.64 -7.94
C LEU A 176 20.77 1.50 -9.04
N GLU A 177 20.83 2.81 -8.85
CA GLU A 177 21.51 3.75 -9.74
C GLU A 177 23.01 3.42 -9.87
N ARG A 178 23.70 3.21 -8.73
CA ARG A 178 25.13 2.84 -8.70
C ARG A 178 25.43 1.55 -9.47
N ARG A 179 24.50 0.59 -9.47
CA ARG A 179 24.70 -0.72 -10.09
C ARG A 179 24.27 -0.78 -11.55
N LEU A 180 23.15 -0.15 -11.91
CA LEU A 180 22.65 -0.15 -13.28
C LEU A 180 23.30 0.92 -14.17
N GLY A 181 23.89 1.95 -13.57
CA GLY A 181 24.61 3.01 -14.30
C GLY A 181 23.75 3.60 -15.41
N GLU A 182 24.24 3.57 -16.65
CA GLU A 182 23.56 4.11 -17.82
C GLU A 182 22.21 3.46 -18.16
N HIS A 183 21.92 2.27 -17.63
CA HIS A 183 20.66 1.57 -17.89
C HIS A 183 19.51 1.98 -16.96
N ILE A 184 19.78 2.81 -15.93
CA ILE A 184 18.77 3.22 -14.94
C ILE A 184 17.65 4.04 -15.56
N GLU A 185 17.96 4.93 -16.51
CA GLU A 185 16.98 5.79 -17.17
C GLU A 185 15.94 4.98 -17.94
N LYS A 186 16.38 3.92 -18.62
CA LYS A 186 15.48 3.01 -19.32
C LYS A 186 14.58 2.23 -18.35
N LEU A 187 15.09 1.90 -17.16
CA LEU A 187 14.28 1.26 -16.13
C LEU A 187 13.24 2.23 -15.56
N ARG A 188 13.62 3.49 -15.29
CA ARG A 188 12.72 4.56 -14.86
C ARG A 188 11.60 4.79 -15.88
N GLU A 189 11.94 4.91 -17.16
CA GLU A 189 10.95 5.04 -18.25
C GLU A 189 9.94 3.89 -18.24
N ILE A 190 10.42 2.65 -18.07
CA ILE A 190 9.55 1.48 -17.96
C ILE A 190 8.68 1.58 -16.71
N ALA A 191 9.24 1.92 -15.55
CA ALA A 191 8.51 2.02 -14.30
C ALA A 191 7.37 3.05 -14.37
N HIS A 192 7.67 4.24 -14.88
CA HIS A 192 6.70 5.32 -15.09
C HIS A 192 5.56 4.89 -16.01
N LYS A 193 5.89 4.30 -17.15
CA LYS A 193 4.87 3.79 -18.08
C LYS A 193 3.98 2.71 -17.47
N GLU A 194 4.55 1.85 -16.62
CA GLU A 194 3.78 0.84 -15.91
C GLU A 194 2.92 1.44 -14.76
N ASN A 195 3.38 2.52 -14.13
CA ASN A 195 2.60 3.30 -13.15
C ASN A 195 1.41 4.00 -13.81
N GLU A 196 1.61 4.67 -14.95
CA GLU A 196 0.53 5.29 -15.73
C GLU A 196 -0.61 4.30 -16.03
N ARG A 197 -0.26 3.11 -16.52
CA ARG A 197 -1.22 2.02 -16.78
C ARG A 197 -1.96 1.57 -15.53
N SER A 198 -1.26 1.53 -14.39
CA SER A 198 -1.84 1.10 -13.11
C SER A 198 -2.80 2.16 -12.57
N VAL A 199 -2.46 3.45 -12.72
CA VAL A 199 -3.34 4.58 -12.37
C VAL A 199 -4.57 4.64 -13.29
N GLU A 200 -4.39 4.42 -14.59
CA GLU A 200 -5.50 4.32 -15.54
C GLU A 200 -6.48 3.21 -15.13
N LEU A 201 -5.96 2.02 -14.82
CA LEU A 201 -6.78 0.91 -14.33
C LEU A 201 -7.51 1.26 -13.03
N ALA A 202 -6.81 1.81 -12.04
CA ALA A 202 -7.41 2.18 -10.77
C ALA A 202 -8.56 3.19 -10.95
N ASN A 203 -8.38 4.18 -11.83
CA ASN A 203 -9.42 5.15 -12.15
C ASN A 203 -10.62 4.53 -12.90
N ILE A 204 -10.39 3.57 -13.80
CA ILE A 204 -11.48 2.80 -14.44
C ILE A 204 -12.30 2.04 -13.40
N ILE A 205 -11.62 1.36 -12.46
CA ILE A 205 -12.27 0.57 -11.41
C ILE A 205 -13.07 1.48 -10.48
N ALA A 206 -12.47 2.58 -10.01
CA ALA A 206 -13.14 3.57 -9.17
C ALA A 206 -14.40 4.14 -9.84
N ALA A 207 -14.30 4.50 -11.13
CA ALA A 207 -15.43 5.02 -11.89
C ALA A 207 -16.56 3.99 -12.06
N VAL A 208 -16.24 2.75 -12.41
CA VAL A 208 -17.24 1.69 -12.60
C VAL A 208 -17.93 1.32 -11.29
N ASN A 209 -17.20 1.33 -10.17
CA ASN A 209 -17.73 1.05 -8.84
C ASN A 209 -18.36 2.28 -8.17
N GLN A 210 -18.36 3.45 -8.83
CA GLN A 210 -18.90 4.71 -8.32
C GLN A 210 -18.22 5.16 -7.02
N TRP A 211 -16.91 4.93 -6.91
CA TRP A 211 -16.08 5.44 -5.82
C TRP A 211 -15.69 6.89 -6.11
N ASP A 212 -15.81 7.76 -5.09
CA ASP A 212 -15.50 9.19 -5.18
C ASP A 212 -14.01 9.42 -4.91
N ILE A 213 -13.16 8.81 -5.74
CA ILE A 213 -11.69 8.83 -5.64
C ILE A 213 -11.12 8.95 -7.06
N MET A 214 -10.09 9.78 -7.20
CA MET A 214 -9.28 9.89 -8.41
C MET A 214 -7.81 9.75 -8.03
N TYR A 215 -7.12 8.88 -8.74
CA TYR A 215 -5.69 8.65 -8.57
C TYR A 215 -4.89 9.43 -9.60
N GLU A 216 -3.77 9.99 -9.16
CA GLU A 216 -2.82 10.70 -9.99
C GLU A 216 -1.58 9.83 -10.25
N VAL A 217 -1.00 10.01 -11.43
CA VAL A 217 0.30 9.42 -11.81
C VAL A 217 1.36 9.93 -10.85
N TRP A 218 2.27 9.04 -10.45
CA TRP A 218 3.39 9.42 -9.61
C TRP A 218 4.22 10.53 -10.28
N ASN A 219 4.59 11.56 -9.51
CA ASN A 219 5.46 12.64 -9.97
C ASN A 219 6.65 12.77 -9.02
N GLU A 220 7.84 12.94 -9.59
CA GLU A 220 9.10 13.16 -8.89
C GLU A 220 9.05 14.39 -7.97
N ASP A 221 8.25 15.42 -8.30
CA ASP A 221 8.04 16.60 -7.45
C ASP A 221 7.39 16.27 -6.08
N GLN A 222 6.81 15.07 -5.91
CA GLN A 222 6.29 14.59 -4.62
C GLN A 222 7.42 14.18 -3.67
N LEU A 223 8.66 14.05 -4.15
CA LEU A 223 9.86 13.93 -3.32
C LEU A 223 10.12 15.29 -2.68
N VAL A 224 9.80 15.42 -1.39
CA VAL A 224 9.95 16.65 -0.61
C VAL A 224 11.40 17.15 -0.70
N GLN A 225 11.61 18.41 -1.08
CA GLN A 225 12.93 19.05 -1.26
C GLN A 225 13.85 19.06 0.00
N GLU A 226 13.39 18.51 1.12
CA GLU A 226 14.12 18.43 2.40
C GLU A 226 14.52 16.98 2.79
N GLU A 227 14.13 15.95 2.02
CA GLU A 227 14.35 14.54 2.34
C GLU A 227 15.01 13.82 1.15
N THR A 228 16.09 13.07 1.39
CA THR A 228 16.76 12.28 0.34
C THR A 228 15.88 11.10 -0.08
N ILE A 229 16.02 10.60 -1.32
CA ILE A 229 15.28 9.41 -1.80
C ILE A 229 15.47 8.23 -0.85
N GLU A 230 16.65 8.08 -0.25
CA GLU A 230 16.90 7.09 0.79
C GLU A 230 16.08 7.34 2.06
N GLU A 231 15.94 8.57 2.52
CA GLU A 231 15.11 8.91 3.68
C GLU A 231 13.62 8.77 3.37
N TYR A 232 13.16 9.08 2.15
CA TYR A 232 11.78 8.85 1.71
C TYR A 232 11.46 7.35 1.60
N LEU A 233 12.37 6.55 1.03
CA LEU A 233 12.26 5.10 1.02
C LEU A 233 12.29 4.57 2.45
N GLN A 234 13.26 4.99 3.27
CA GLN A 234 13.37 4.63 4.69
C GLN A 234 12.13 5.05 5.48
N ARG A 235 11.49 6.16 5.13
CA ARG A 235 10.24 6.63 5.72
C ARG A 235 9.06 5.79 5.27
N LEU A 236 8.97 5.37 4.00
CA LEU A 236 7.97 4.40 3.54
C LEU A 236 8.16 3.04 4.22
N PHE A 237 9.40 2.55 4.30
CA PHE A 237 9.79 1.39 5.10
C PHE A 237 9.39 1.56 6.58
N GLU A 238 9.60 2.75 7.16
CA GLU A 238 9.19 3.07 8.52
C GLU A 238 7.68 3.29 8.65
N GLU A 239 6.97 3.74 7.62
CA GLU A 239 5.53 3.99 7.58
C GLU A 239 4.76 2.68 7.43
N GLU A 240 5.28 1.72 6.68
CA GLU A 240 4.82 0.33 6.67
C GLU A 240 5.16 -0.36 8.01
N GLN A 241 6.38 -0.16 8.55
CA GLN A 241 6.69 -0.61 9.92
C GLN A 241 5.87 0.14 11.00
N LYS A 242 5.36 1.35 10.73
CA LYS A 242 4.49 2.16 11.61
C LYS A 242 3.00 1.89 11.41
N ALA A 243 2.59 1.34 10.26
CA ALA A 243 1.30 0.70 10.09
C ALA A 243 1.17 -0.47 11.08
N ASP A 244 2.30 -1.12 11.38
CA ASP A 244 2.47 -2.01 12.52
C ASP A 244 2.94 -1.35 13.83
N THR A 245 3.46 -0.11 13.84
CA THR A 245 3.93 0.57 15.07
C THR A 245 3.93 2.13 15.04
N TYR A 246 2.81 2.78 15.39
CA TYR A 246 2.67 4.16 15.94
C TYR A 246 3.11 5.42 15.14
N VAL A 247 2.13 6.30 14.86
CA VAL A 247 2.30 7.67 14.32
C VAL A 247 2.67 8.70 15.43
N PRO A 248 3.70 9.57 15.25
CA PRO A 248 4.01 10.67 16.17
C PRO A 248 2.85 11.67 16.25
N THR A 249 2.50 12.06 17.48
CA THR A 249 1.20 12.69 17.79
C THR A 249 1.03 14.12 17.24
N GLU A 250 2.11 14.81 16.88
CA GLU A 250 2.13 16.25 16.58
C GLU A 250 1.41 16.61 15.28
N ALA A 251 1.56 15.78 14.24
CA ALA A 251 1.00 16.03 12.90
C ALA A 251 -0.50 15.70 12.77
N ARG A 252 -1.13 15.15 13.82
CA ARG A 252 -2.53 14.65 13.75
C ARG A 252 -3.62 15.68 14.02
N TYR A 253 -3.29 16.92 14.44
CA TYR A 253 -4.30 17.88 14.93
C TYR A 253 -4.15 19.27 14.29
N ARG A 254 -5.26 19.83 13.76
CA ARG A 254 -5.35 21.19 13.17
C ARG A 254 -4.96 22.32 14.14
N SER A 255 -5.13 22.11 15.44
CA SER A 255 -4.57 22.93 16.52
C SER A 255 -4.13 21.96 17.62
N GLY A 256 -2.85 22.02 18.01
CA GLY A 256 -2.26 21.11 18.99
C GLY A 256 -2.05 21.82 20.32
N LYS A 257 -2.49 21.20 21.43
CA LYS A 257 -2.11 21.60 22.78
C LYS A 257 -0.90 20.78 23.22
N VAL A 258 0.22 21.44 23.49
CA VAL A 258 1.42 20.80 24.03
C VAL A 258 1.38 20.91 25.54
N MET A 259 1.59 19.80 26.23
CA MET A 259 1.85 19.79 27.67
C MET A 259 3.16 19.09 27.96
N TRP A 260 3.80 19.44 29.07
CA TRP A 260 5.07 18.90 29.50
C TRP A 260 4.85 17.90 30.62
N LEU A 261 5.20 16.65 30.37
CA LEU A 261 5.26 15.62 31.40
C LEU A 261 6.60 15.76 32.13
N VAL A 262 6.53 16.23 33.36
CA VAL A 262 7.67 16.45 34.24
C VAL A 262 7.76 15.27 35.19
N TYR A 263 8.95 14.72 35.34
CA TYR A 263 9.19 13.60 36.24
C TYR A 263 10.64 13.62 36.71
N GLU A 264 10.94 12.89 37.78
CA GLU A 264 12.30 12.68 38.26
C GLU A 264 12.72 11.27 37.92
N SER A 265 13.92 11.10 37.34
CA SER A 265 14.48 9.77 37.11
C SER A 265 15.93 9.67 37.60
N PRO A 266 16.38 8.46 38.01
CA PRO A 266 17.76 8.26 38.43
C PRO A 266 18.76 8.63 37.32
N HIS A 267 19.82 9.37 37.67
CA HIS A 267 20.89 9.70 36.74
C HIS A 267 22.27 9.53 37.39
N THR A 268 23.14 8.76 36.73
CA THR A 268 24.51 8.51 37.17
C THR A 268 25.45 9.58 36.62
N TYR A 269 26.08 10.35 37.50
CA TYR A 269 27.02 11.41 37.12
C TYR A 269 28.46 10.89 37.01
N LYS A 270 29.33 11.66 36.35
CA LYS A 270 30.78 11.37 36.30
C LYS A 270 31.31 11.24 37.74
N GLY A 271 31.77 10.04 38.10
CA GLY A 271 32.14 9.68 39.47
C GLY A 271 31.25 8.62 40.15
N GLY A 272 30.26 8.05 39.44
CA GLY A 272 29.52 6.86 39.87
C GLY A 272 28.40 7.11 40.89
N ARG A 273 28.15 8.37 41.28
CA ARG A 273 27.05 8.75 42.17
C ARG A 273 25.75 8.92 41.37
N THR A 274 24.67 8.34 41.90
CA THR A 274 23.32 8.44 41.32
C THR A 274 22.49 9.46 42.09
N TYR A 275 21.98 10.46 41.40
CA TYR A 275 21.04 11.44 41.96
C TYR A 275 19.78 11.52 41.08
N PRO A 276 18.60 11.82 41.66
CA PRO A 276 17.41 12.08 40.86
C PRO A 276 17.63 13.33 40.00
N ARG A 277 17.25 13.23 38.72
CA ARG A 277 17.34 14.31 37.76
C ARG A 277 15.96 14.64 37.25
N LEU A 278 15.62 15.93 37.30
CA LEU A 278 14.38 16.45 36.75
C LEU A 278 14.41 16.35 35.22
N ARG A 279 13.47 15.59 34.67
CA ARG A 279 13.31 15.32 33.25
C ARG A 279 11.97 15.83 32.76
N VAL A 280 11.94 16.16 31.47
CA VAL A 280 10.71 16.55 30.78
C VAL A 280 10.54 15.84 29.46
N LYS A 281 9.28 15.48 29.18
CA LYS A 281 8.85 14.94 27.89
C LYS A 281 7.65 15.75 27.38
N ARG A 282 7.66 16.10 26.09
CA ARG A 282 6.51 16.76 25.47
C ARG A 282 5.42 15.73 25.20
N VAL A 283 4.18 16.07 25.53
CA VAL A 283 3.00 15.28 25.26
C VAL A 283 2.00 16.16 24.51
N TYR A 284 1.54 15.66 23.38
CA TYR A 284 0.69 16.41 22.47
C TYR A 284 -0.75 15.95 22.59
N PHE A 285 -1.66 16.91 22.62
CA PHE A 285 -3.09 16.71 22.67
C PHE A 285 -3.78 17.49 21.54
N PRO A 286 -4.97 17.07 21.11
CA PRO A 286 -5.85 17.96 20.37
C PRO A 286 -6.04 19.29 21.13
N GLY A 287 -6.16 20.41 20.41
CA GLY A 287 -6.36 21.74 21.00
C GLY A 287 -7.62 21.83 21.87
N ASP A 288 -8.63 21.01 21.57
CA ASP A 288 -9.91 20.91 22.29
C ASP A 288 -9.91 19.80 23.37
N ALA A 289 -8.76 19.23 23.71
CA ALA A 289 -8.68 18.19 24.72
C ALA A 289 -9.00 18.71 26.14
N PHE A 290 -9.86 17.99 26.87
CA PHE A 290 -10.28 18.32 28.24
C PHE A 290 -10.41 17.05 29.10
N ASP A 291 -10.60 17.21 30.41
CA ASP A 291 -10.71 16.10 31.38
C ASP A 291 -9.49 15.15 31.31
N ILE A 292 -8.28 15.74 31.28
CA ILE A 292 -7.01 15.02 31.18
C ILE A 292 -6.66 14.44 32.55
N LYS A 293 -6.51 13.12 32.63
CA LYS A 293 -6.17 12.36 33.84
C LYS A 293 -4.94 11.51 33.62
N ILE A 294 -4.14 11.33 34.66
CA ILE A 294 -2.89 10.58 34.63
C ILE A 294 -2.95 9.47 35.66
N GLU A 295 -2.58 8.27 35.24
CA GLU A 295 -2.43 7.07 36.05
C GLU A 295 -0.97 6.59 35.94
N GLY A 296 -0.39 6.13 37.05
CA GLY A 296 1.00 5.67 37.13
C GLY A 296 1.93 6.64 37.87
N PRO A 297 3.26 6.44 37.81
CA PRO A 297 3.97 5.55 36.89
C PRO A 297 3.88 4.07 37.24
N ASP A 298 3.69 3.23 36.23
CA ASP A 298 3.65 1.76 36.33
C ASP A 298 3.96 1.13 34.97
N TYR A 299 3.95 -0.20 34.88
CA TYR A 299 4.01 -0.92 33.61
C TYR A 299 2.65 -0.96 32.92
N TYR A 300 2.61 -0.48 31.68
CA TYR A 300 1.44 -0.52 30.82
C TYR A 300 1.75 -1.27 29.52
N THR A 301 0.74 -1.94 28.97
CA THR A 301 0.81 -2.54 27.64
C THR A 301 0.32 -1.53 26.61
N THR A 302 1.18 -1.17 25.68
CA THR A 302 0.84 -0.27 24.57
C THR A 302 -0.16 -0.90 23.60
N ARG A 303 -0.78 -0.12 22.72
CA ARG A 303 -1.69 -0.63 21.66
C ARG A 303 -1.02 -1.68 20.76
N PHE A 304 0.32 -1.65 20.67
CA PHE A 304 1.15 -2.57 19.89
C PHE A 304 1.72 -3.73 20.73
N GLY A 305 1.13 -4.03 21.89
CA GLY A 305 1.47 -5.19 22.72
C GLY A 305 2.78 -5.09 23.52
N ARG A 306 3.57 -4.03 23.35
CA ARG A 306 4.83 -3.83 24.10
C ARG A 306 4.53 -3.37 25.53
N ARG A 307 5.15 -4.03 26.52
CA ARG A 307 5.11 -3.63 27.94
C ARG A 307 6.16 -2.55 28.19
N VAL A 308 5.72 -1.38 28.63
CA VAL A 308 6.60 -0.22 28.89
C VAL A 308 6.33 0.36 30.27
N PHE A 309 7.38 0.78 30.96
CA PHE A 309 7.25 1.56 32.19
C PHE A 309 6.95 3.02 31.83
N GLY A 310 5.91 3.60 32.43
CA GLY A 310 5.50 4.95 32.07
C GLY A 310 4.20 5.37 32.74
N VAL A 311 3.50 6.31 32.12
CA VAL A 311 2.18 6.76 32.58
C VAL A 311 1.11 6.58 31.52
N LYS A 312 -0.11 6.36 31.98
CA LYS A 312 -1.31 6.30 31.15
C LYS A 312 -2.10 7.60 31.32
N ILE A 313 -2.29 8.31 30.22
CA ILE A 313 -3.01 9.58 30.17
C ILE A 313 -4.33 9.37 29.44
N THR A 314 -5.45 9.65 30.09
CA THR A 314 -6.79 9.62 29.49
C THR A 314 -7.31 11.04 29.34
N TYR A 315 -8.00 11.34 28.23
CA TYR A 315 -8.56 12.66 27.97
C TYR A 315 -9.79 12.56 27.05
N LYS A 316 -10.61 13.60 27.04
CA LYS A 316 -11.78 13.74 26.16
C LYS A 316 -11.53 14.81 25.09
N THR A 317 -12.11 14.64 23.92
CA THR A 317 -12.09 15.60 22.80
C THR A 317 -13.48 15.67 22.17
N ARG A 318 -13.84 16.84 21.64
CA ARG A 318 -15.09 17.09 20.94
C ARG A 318 -14.87 16.96 19.44
N ILE A 319 -15.62 16.07 18.83
CA ILE A 319 -15.66 15.94 17.38
C ILE A 319 -16.70 16.93 16.88
N ALA A 320 -16.25 17.95 16.14
CA ALA A 320 -17.11 18.95 15.53
C ALA A 320 -18.20 18.31 14.66
N PRO A 321 -19.38 18.94 14.55
CA PRO A 321 -20.46 18.41 13.73
C PRO A 321 -19.96 18.27 12.29
N THR A 322 -20.02 17.04 11.78
CA THR A 322 -19.42 16.69 10.51
C THR A 322 -20.53 16.40 9.52
N THR A 323 -20.52 17.12 8.40
CA THR A 323 -21.46 16.87 7.31
C THR A 323 -20.86 15.82 6.38
N ILE A 324 -21.45 14.63 6.38
CA ILE A 324 -21.07 13.55 5.49
C ILE A 324 -21.95 13.62 4.25
N ARG A 325 -21.33 13.77 3.08
CA ARG A 325 -22.02 13.72 1.79
C ARG A 325 -21.77 12.36 1.17
N ARG A 326 -22.84 11.60 0.92
CA ARG A 326 -22.78 10.26 0.34
C ARG A 326 -24.03 10.03 -0.52
N LYS A 327 -23.87 9.64 -1.79
CA LYS A 327 -24.97 9.33 -2.72
C LYS A 327 -26.05 10.43 -2.80
N GLY A 328 -25.65 11.70 -2.92
CA GLY A 328 -26.59 12.84 -2.99
C GLY A 328 -27.37 13.14 -1.69
N ARG A 329 -27.13 12.42 -0.59
CA ARG A 329 -27.69 12.71 0.72
C ARG A 329 -26.65 13.35 1.63
N VAL A 330 -27.13 14.34 2.39
CA VAL A 330 -26.34 15.09 3.36
C VAL A 330 -26.72 14.61 4.75
N ILE A 331 -25.82 13.89 5.43
CA ILE A 331 -26.02 13.41 6.79
C ILE A 331 -25.20 14.29 7.72
N GLN A 332 -25.87 15.05 8.58
CA GLN A 332 -25.20 15.85 9.59
C GLN A 332 -25.04 15.05 10.87
N LEU A 333 -23.79 14.74 11.20
CA LEU A 333 -23.47 14.16 12.50
C LEU A 333 -23.36 15.29 13.53
N PRO A 334 -24.07 15.21 14.67
CA PRO A 334 -23.96 16.21 15.72
C PRO A 334 -22.59 16.16 16.38
N GLU A 335 -22.27 17.23 17.10
CA GLU A 335 -21.08 17.29 17.95
C GLU A 335 -21.12 16.14 18.97
N ARG A 336 -19.98 15.46 19.17
CA ARG A 336 -19.89 14.33 20.10
C ARG A 336 -18.57 14.30 20.85
N VAL A 337 -18.61 13.89 22.12
CA VAL A 337 -17.43 13.75 22.98
C VAL A 337 -16.90 12.33 22.90
N VAL A 338 -15.60 12.17 22.68
CA VAL A 338 -14.93 10.86 22.68
C VAL A 338 -13.79 10.84 23.70
N THR A 339 -13.62 9.71 24.38
CA THR A 339 -12.50 9.48 25.32
C THR A 339 -11.36 8.80 24.59
N ARG A 340 -10.13 9.26 24.84
CA ARG A 340 -8.89 8.79 24.23
C ARG A 340 -7.88 8.47 25.33
N THR A 341 -7.01 7.51 25.04
CA THR A 341 -5.94 7.07 25.95
C THR A 341 -4.60 7.15 25.25
N LYS A 342 -3.59 7.71 25.94
CA LYS A 342 -2.18 7.75 25.53
C LYS A 342 -1.34 7.08 26.60
N ILE A 343 -0.38 6.26 26.20
CA ILE A 343 0.63 5.69 27.11
C ILE A 343 1.95 6.37 26.77
N VAL A 344 2.59 6.97 27.76
CA VAL A 344 3.85 7.71 27.62
C VAL A 344 4.94 6.97 28.39
N GLN A 345 5.90 6.40 27.67
CA GLN A 345 7.04 5.71 28.26
C GLN A 345 7.97 6.69 28.97
N LEU A 346 8.43 6.30 30.16
CA LEU A 346 9.37 7.01 31.02
C LEU A 346 10.60 6.13 31.30
N ASP A 347 11.63 6.72 31.92
CA ASP A 347 12.76 5.95 32.45
C ASP A 347 12.28 5.05 33.61
N GLU A 348 12.81 3.83 33.71
CA GLU A 348 12.49 2.94 34.83
C GLU A 348 12.93 3.55 36.17
N GLY A 349 12.05 3.45 37.18
CA GLY A 349 12.25 4.12 38.47
C GLY A 349 11.89 5.61 38.47
N ALA A 350 11.21 6.11 37.43
CA ALA A 350 10.65 7.46 37.43
C ALA A 350 9.65 7.67 38.57
N THR A 351 9.72 8.84 39.21
CA THR A 351 8.86 9.26 40.32
C THR A 351 8.43 10.71 40.14
N ASN A 352 7.51 11.20 40.99
CA ASN A 352 7.05 12.59 40.99
C ASN A 352 6.51 13.06 39.62
N VAL A 353 5.75 12.19 38.94
CA VAL A 353 5.23 12.44 37.60
C VAL A 353 4.05 13.41 37.65
N ARG A 354 4.12 14.48 36.85
CA ARG A 354 3.07 15.48 36.71
C ARG A 354 3.03 16.04 35.29
N LEU A 355 1.87 16.50 34.85
CA LEU A 355 1.69 17.14 33.55
C LEU A 355 1.42 18.63 33.78
N VAL A 356 2.17 19.49 33.10
CA VAL A 356 2.08 20.95 33.23
C VAL A 356 1.99 21.57 31.84
N GLU A 357 1.42 22.77 31.74
CA GLU A 357 1.26 23.46 30.44
C GLU A 357 2.56 24.14 29.99
N GLU A 358 3.33 24.66 30.93
CA GLU A 358 4.59 25.36 30.66
C GLU A 358 5.81 24.49 30.98
N ARG A 359 6.86 24.63 30.18
CA ARG A 359 8.12 23.92 30.41
C ARG A 359 8.81 24.47 31.67
N PRO A 360 9.17 23.64 32.66
CA PRO A 360 10.03 24.08 33.76
C PRO A 360 11.43 24.46 33.25
N GLU A 361 11.91 25.64 33.65
CA GLU A 361 13.20 26.21 33.19
C GLU A 361 14.41 25.29 33.46
N LYS A 362 14.37 24.49 34.54
CA LYS A 362 15.49 23.64 34.99
C LYS A 362 15.40 22.17 34.57
N ALA A 363 14.44 21.80 33.72
CA ALA A 363 14.22 20.40 33.36
C ALA A 363 14.96 19.99 32.08
N TYR A 364 15.63 18.84 32.16
CA TYR A 364 16.38 18.29 31.04
C TYR A 364 15.44 17.58 30.06
N PRO A 365 15.49 17.92 28.75
CA PRO A 365 14.68 17.24 27.75
C PRO A 365 15.19 15.82 27.56
N VAL A 366 14.25 14.89 27.42
CA VAL A 366 14.54 13.52 27.00
C VAL A 366 14.13 13.42 25.53
N ALA A 367 15.05 12.93 24.70
CA ALA A 367 14.79 12.67 23.29
C ALA A 367 13.66 11.66 23.11
#